data_AF-A0A853B1S0-F1
#
_entry.id   AF-A0A853B1S0-F1
#
_cell.length_a   1.000
_cell.length_b   1.000
_cell.length_c   1.000
_cell.angle_alpha   90.00
_cell.angle_beta   90.00
_cell.angle_gamma   90.00
#
_symmetry.space_group_name_H-M   'P 1'
#
loop_
_entity.id
_entity.type
_entity.pdbx_description
1 polymer ?
#
loop_
_entity_poly.entity_id
_entity_poly.type
_entity_poly.pdbx_seq_one_letter_code
_entity_poly.pdbx_strand_id
1 'polypeptide(L)'
;MWGERGQRPPPGGVRERRSRSLEQIEDDYWGDPPPDTTYLISTCHRLRRVPVEELEAEDLRILLGQLMSLRTLVPRALRLLERDPTVRTHFGTLFEAVQRLPDAYWRAHPDQHARLLRTKR
;
A
#
# COMPACT_ATOMS: atom_id res chain seq x y z
N MET A 1 40.86 -4.22 -24.18
CA MET A 1 40.12 -5.32 -23.54
C MET A 1 39.80 -4.88 -22.11
N TRP A 2 38.62 -4.29 -21.90
CA TRP A 2 38.13 -3.91 -20.57
C TRP A 2 36.81 -4.61 -20.35
N GLY A 3 36.85 -5.77 -19.69
CA GLY A 3 35.66 -6.45 -19.19
C GLY A 3 35.32 -5.89 -17.82
N GLU A 4 34.69 -4.72 -17.78
CA GLU A 4 34.28 -4.11 -16.51
C GLU A 4 33.01 -4.78 -15.99
N ARG A 5 33.19 -5.46 -14.85
CA ARG A 5 32.24 -5.70 -13.76
C ARG A 5 30.81 -5.22 -14.01
N GLY A 6 29.89 -6.19 -14.12
CA GLY A 6 28.47 -5.97 -13.84
C GLY A 6 28.29 -5.57 -12.37
N GLN A 7 28.44 -4.29 -12.09
CA GLN A 7 28.11 -3.69 -10.81
C GLN A 7 26.59 -3.79 -10.65
N ARG A 8 26.13 -4.76 -9.86
CA ARG A 8 24.74 -4.80 -9.39
C ARG A 8 24.43 -3.43 -8.78
N PRO A 9 23.36 -2.73 -9.21
CA PRO A 9 23.09 -1.39 -8.71
C PRO A 9 22.96 -1.43 -7.19
N PRO A 10 23.46 -0.39 -6.47
CA PRO A 10 23.36 -0.35 -5.02
C PRO A 10 21.89 -0.50 -4.61
N PRO A 11 21.57 -1.21 -3.51
CA PRO A 11 20.20 -1.27 -3.02
C PRO A 11 19.75 0.16 -2.75
N GLY A 12 18.75 0.60 -3.52
CA GLY A 12 18.29 1.98 -3.51
C GLY A 12 18.04 2.49 -2.09
N GLY A 13 18.53 3.69 -1.81
CA GLY A 13 18.50 4.29 -0.48
C GLY A 13 17.07 4.42 0.06
N VAL A 14 16.92 4.65 1.37
CA VAL A 14 15.61 4.80 2.05
C VAL A 14 14.69 5.85 1.38
N ARG A 15 15.27 6.83 0.65
CA ARG A 15 14.53 7.81 -0.16
C ARG A 15 13.95 7.20 -1.45
N GLU A 16 14.72 6.40 -2.18
CA GLU A 16 14.25 5.72 -3.40
C GLU A 16 13.12 4.76 -3.10
N ARG A 17 13.19 4.03 -1.98
CA ARG A 17 12.10 3.12 -1.59
C ARG A 17 10.77 3.82 -1.30
N ARG A 18 10.80 5.08 -0.86
CA ARG A 18 9.62 5.90 -0.58
C ARG A 18 8.94 6.45 -1.83
N SER A 19 9.66 6.49 -2.95
CA SER A 19 9.13 6.96 -4.24
C SER A 19 8.63 5.82 -5.13
N ARG A 20 8.66 4.56 -4.66
CA ARG A 20 8.24 3.41 -5.46
C ARG A 20 6.75 3.13 -5.36
N SER A 21 6.18 2.74 -6.49
CA SER A 21 4.82 2.21 -6.60
C SER A 21 4.71 0.75 -6.15
N LEU A 22 3.50 0.21 -6.09
CA LEU A 22 3.30 -1.21 -5.79
C LEU A 22 3.90 -2.11 -6.88
N GLU A 23 3.70 -1.76 -8.15
CA GLU A 23 4.27 -2.53 -9.27
C GLU A 23 5.80 -2.62 -9.15
N GLN A 24 6.47 -1.52 -8.79
CA GLN A 24 7.92 -1.48 -8.62
C GLN A 24 8.43 -2.18 -7.34
N ILE A 25 7.60 -2.25 -6.30
CA ILE A 25 7.95 -2.95 -5.05
C ILE A 25 7.81 -4.46 -5.23
N GLU A 26 6.77 -4.88 -5.95
CA GLU A 26 6.38 -6.27 -6.16
C GLU A 26 7.02 -6.88 -7.43
N ASP A 27 7.61 -6.05 -8.28
CA ASP A 27 8.11 -6.42 -9.62
C ASP A 27 7.01 -7.09 -10.47
N ASP A 28 5.79 -6.55 -10.37
CA ASP A 28 4.57 -7.09 -10.98
C ASP A 28 3.76 -5.98 -11.67
N TYR A 29 3.88 -5.94 -12.98
CA TYR A 29 3.34 -4.90 -13.85
C TYR A 29 2.14 -5.42 -14.64
N TRP A 30 0.95 -4.88 -14.36
CA TRP A 30 -0.28 -5.41 -14.94
C TRP A 30 -0.59 -4.85 -16.33
N GLY A 31 0.13 -3.81 -16.76
CA GLY A 31 -0.23 -3.07 -17.97
C GLY A 31 -1.58 -2.38 -17.82
N ASP A 32 -2.10 -1.87 -18.93
CA ASP A 32 -3.37 -1.15 -18.93
C ASP A 32 -4.56 -2.05 -18.60
N PRO A 33 -5.55 -1.53 -17.86
CA PRO A 33 -6.75 -2.31 -17.58
C PRO A 33 -7.44 -2.72 -18.89
N PRO A 34 -8.03 -3.92 -18.96
CA PRO A 34 -8.81 -4.32 -20.12
C PRO A 34 -9.90 -3.29 -20.46
N PRO A 35 -10.25 -3.12 -21.75
CA PRO A 35 -11.40 -2.32 -22.14
C PRO A 35 -12.67 -2.85 -21.44
N ASP A 36 -13.59 -1.95 -21.14
CA ASP A 36 -14.88 -2.24 -20.48
C ASP A 36 -14.78 -2.83 -19.06
N THR A 37 -13.64 -2.67 -18.38
CA THR A 37 -13.52 -3.08 -16.99
C THR A 37 -14.32 -2.18 -16.02
N THR A 38 -14.63 -2.71 -14.84
CA THR A 38 -15.32 -1.94 -13.81
C THR A 38 -14.45 -0.78 -13.30
N TYR A 39 -15.10 0.28 -12.79
CA TYR A 39 -14.41 1.40 -12.15
C TYR A 39 -13.42 0.96 -11.06
N LEU A 40 -13.77 -0.09 -10.29
CA LEU A 40 -12.91 -0.61 -9.23
C LEU A 40 -11.62 -1.23 -9.78
N ILE A 41 -11.73 -2.04 -10.84
CA ILE A 41 -10.56 -2.67 -11.47
C ILE A 41 -9.67 -1.61 -12.11
N SER A 42 -10.23 -0.68 -12.90
CA SER A 42 -9.45 0.39 -13.50
C SER A 42 -8.77 1.28 -12.45
N THR A 43 -9.45 1.56 -11.34
CA THR A 43 -8.88 2.28 -10.20
C THR A 43 -7.73 1.50 -9.56
N CYS A 44 -7.85 0.19 -9.35
CA CYS A 44 -6.77 -0.62 -8.79
C CYS A 44 -5.53 -0.64 -9.72
N HIS A 45 -5.71 -0.80 -11.03
CA HIS A 45 -4.60 -0.68 -12.01
C HIS A 45 -3.90 0.67 -11.90
N ARG A 46 -4.67 1.76 -11.87
CA ARG A 46 -4.11 3.12 -11.74
C ARG A 46 -3.34 3.29 -10.42
N LEU A 47 -3.91 2.87 -9.30
CA LEU A 47 -3.32 3.08 -7.97
C LEU A 47 -2.06 2.24 -7.73
N ARG A 48 -1.93 1.07 -8.36
CA ARG A 48 -0.69 0.27 -8.29
C ARG A 48 0.53 1.00 -8.85
N ARG A 49 0.33 2.00 -9.72
CA ARG A 49 1.37 2.82 -10.35
C ARG A 49 1.73 4.08 -9.56
N VAL A 50 0.91 4.46 -8.58
CA VAL A 50 1.15 5.62 -7.73
C VAL A 50 2.22 5.28 -6.68
N PRO A 51 3.19 6.16 -6.41
CA PRO A 51 4.14 5.97 -5.30
C PRO A 51 3.41 5.72 -3.98
N VAL A 52 3.83 4.71 -3.21
CA VAL A 52 3.11 4.29 -2.00
C VAL A 52 2.97 5.41 -0.96
N GLU A 53 3.95 6.33 -0.88
CA GLU A 53 3.85 7.46 0.05
C GLU A 53 2.83 8.52 -0.40
N GLU A 54 2.53 8.60 -1.70
CA GLU A 54 1.56 9.54 -2.28
C GLU A 54 0.11 9.02 -2.21
N LEU A 55 -0.09 7.72 -1.94
CA LEU A 55 -1.43 7.17 -1.74
C LEU A 55 -2.13 7.85 -0.56
N GLU A 56 -3.32 8.37 -0.83
CA GLU A 56 -4.17 9.02 0.17
C GLU A 56 -5.05 8.01 0.93
N ALA A 57 -5.80 8.49 1.92
CA ALA A 57 -6.66 7.64 2.73
C ALA A 57 -7.71 6.89 1.90
N GLU A 58 -8.28 7.53 0.87
CA GLU A 58 -9.23 6.91 -0.05
C GLU A 58 -8.57 5.79 -0.87
N ASP A 59 -7.37 6.04 -1.41
CA ASP A 59 -6.65 5.05 -2.22
C ASP A 59 -6.29 3.82 -1.39
N LEU A 60 -5.78 4.04 -0.17
CA LEU A 60 -5.47 2.97 0.77
C LEU A 60 -6.71 2.18 1.15
N ARG A 61 -7.85 2.85 1.39
CA ARG A 61 -9.13 2.19 1.68
C ARG A 61 -9.56 1.27 0.54
N ILE A 62 -9.46 1.76 -0.71
CA ILE A 62 -9.81 0.97 -1.91
C ILE A 62 -8.93 -0.28 -2.00
N LEU A 63 -7.60 -0.10 -1.99
CA LEU A 63 -6.66 -1.20 -2.18
C LEU A 63 -6.69 -2.23 -1.05
N LEU A 64 -6.76 -1.77 0.21
CA LEU A 64 -6.88 -2.66 1.37
C LEU A 64 -8.21 -3.40 1.39
N GLY A 65 -9.29 -2.75 0.94
CA GLY A 65 -10.60 -3.40 0.77
C GLY A 65 -10.57 -4.53 -0.27
N GLN A 66 -9.66 -4.47 -1.25
CA GLN A 66 -9.40 -5.55 -2.21
C GLN A 66 -8.33 -6.54 -1.73
N LEU A 67 -7.88 -6.43 -0.48
CA LEU A 67 -6.82 -7.26 0.12
C LEU A 67 -5.49 -7.22 -0.66
N MET A 68 -5.23 -6.12 -1.37
CA MET A 68 -4.04 -5.98 -2.21
C MET A 68 -2.83 -5.52 -1.39
N SER A 69 -1.66 -6.10 -1.69
CA SER A 69 -0.37 -5.59 -1.24
C SER A 69 -0.28 -5.29 0.27
N LEU A 70 -0.96 -6.09 1.11
CA LEU A 70 -1.21 -5.78 2.52
C LEU A 70 0.09 -5.49 3.30
N ARG A 71 1.14 -6.28 3.06
CA ARG A 71 2.46 -6.10 3.70
C ARG A 71 3.07 -4.72 3.45
N THR A 72 2.76 -4.10 2.32
CA THR A 72 3.24 -2.76 1.95
C THR A 72 2.28 -1.68 2.43
N LEU A 73 0.97 -1.89 2.26
CA LEU A 73 -0.04 -0.86 2.47
C LEU A 73 -0.47 -0.69 3.94
N VAL A 74 -0.52 -1.76 4.73
CA VAL A 74 -0.92 -1.65 6.14
C VAL A 74 0.04 -0.78 6.95
N PRO A 75 1.38 -0.92 6.85
CA PRO A 75 2.30 0.01 7.52
C PRO A 75 2.09 1.48 7.12
N ARG A 76 1.74 1.75 5.85
CA ARG A 76 1.45 3.11 5.35
C ARG A 76 0.14 3.66 5.91
N ALA A 77 -0.90 2.83 5.96
CA ALA A 77 -2.20 3.18 6.53
C ALA A 77 -2.09 3.47 8.03
N LEU A 78 -1.36 2.63 8.79
CA LEU A 78 -1.11 2.86 10.20
C LEU A 78 -0.41 4.20 10.47
N ARG A 79 0.55 4.61 9.63
CA ARG A 79 1.17 5.94 9.75
C ARG A 79 0.20 7.11 9.54
N LEU A 80 -0.86 6.93 8.76
CA LEU A 80 -1.93 7.94 8.67
C LEU A 80 -2.79 7.92 9.92
N LEU A 81 -3.22 6.74 10.35
CA LEU A 81 -4.10 6.57 11.50
C LEU A 81 -3.45 7.01 12.82
N GLU A 82 -2.12 6.88 12.94
CA GLU A 82 -1.37 7.41 14.09
C GLU A 82 -1.33 8.94 14.12
N ARG A 83 -1.52 9.61 12.98
CA ARG A 83 -1.60 11.08 12.89
C ARG A 83 -3.03 11.60 13.04
N ASP A 84 -3.97 10.92 12.40
CA ASP A 84 -5.40 11.19 12.46
C ASP A 84 -6.19 9.87 12.41
N PRO A 85 -6.64 9.35 13.57
CA PRO A 85 -7.43 8.13 13.65
C PRO A 85 -8.79 8.22 12.93
N THR A 86 -9.27 9.44 12.69
CA THR A 86 -10.60 9.72 12.12
C THR A 86 -10.55 10.12 10.65
N VAL A 87 -9.38 9.98 10.01
CA VAL A 87 -9.16 10.37 8.61
C VAL A 87 -10.25 9.78 7.72
N ARG A 88 -11.00 10.69 7.08
CA ARG A 88 -12.19 10.36 6.30
C ARG A 88 -11.82 9.91 4.90
N THR A 89 -12.74 9.13 4.37
CA THR A 89 -12.77 8.63 3.00
C THR A 89 -14.18 8.90 2.45
N HIS A 90 -14.39 8.74 1.16
CA HIS A 90 -15.72 8.90 0.56
C HIS A 90 -16.72 7.91 1.16
N PHE A 91 -16.27 6.70 1.52
CA PHE A 91 -17.10 5.62 2.06
C PHE A 91 -16.74 5.22 3.50
N GLY A 92 -16.59 6.20 4.40
CA GLY A 92 -16.34 5.97 5.83
C GLY A 92 -14.96 6.49 6.28
N THR A 93 -14.21 5.68 7.02
CA THR A 93 -12.85 6.03 7.48
C THR A 93 -11.82 4.99 7.03
N LEU A 94 -10.55 5.40 6.94
CA LEU A 94 -9.46 4.46 6.71
C LEU A 94 -9.35 3.43 7.84
N PHE A 95 -9.65 3.84 9.08
CA PHE A 95 -9.59 2.97 10.25
C PHE A 95 -10.49 1.75 10.08
N GLU A 96 -11.73 1.96 9.63
CA GLU A 96 -12.67 0.86 9.43
C GLU A 96 -12.22 -0.13 8.35
N ALA A 97 -11.65 0.36 7.25
CA ALA A 97 -11.12 -0.51 6.20
C ALA A 97 -9.95 -1.35 6.68
N VAL A 98 -9.04 -0.75 7.46
CA VAL A 98 -7.92 -1.48 8.08
C VAL A 98 -8.47 -2.49 9.09
N GLN A 99 -9.38 -2.09 9.97
CA GLN A 99 -9.95 -2.99 10.98
C GLN A 99 -10.62 -4.25 10.39
N ARG A 100 -11.23 -4.14 9.21
CA ARG A 100 -11.90 -5.25 8.52
C ARG A 100 -10.95 -6.23 7.82
N LEU A 101 -9.63 -6.01 7.88
CA LEU A 101 -8.66 -6.96 7.33
C LEU A 101 -8.78 -8.34 8.01
N PRO A 102 -8.50 -9.43 7.28
CA PRO A 102 -8.68 -10.79 7.81
C PRO A 102 -7.86 -11.04 9.08
N ASP A 103 -8.44 -11.74 10.06
CA ASP A 103 -7.75 -12.07 11.32
C ASP A 103 -6.41 -12.78 11.10
N ALA A 104 -6.30 -13.57 10.03
CA ALA A 104 -5.05 -14.23 9.65
C ALA A 104 -3.91 -13.23 9.42
N TYR A 105 -4.22 -12.06 8.85
CA TYR A 105 -3.24 -10.98 8.69
C TYR A 105 -2.77 -10.48 10.05
N TRP A 106 -3.71 -10.20 10.97
CA TRP A 106 -3.39 -9.68 12.30
C TRP A 106 -2.63 -10.68 13.18
N ARG A 107 -2.99 -11.97 13.11
CA ARG A 107 -2.22 -13.03 13.79
C ARG A 107 -0.78 -13.11 13.28
N ALA A 108 -0.57 -12.89 11.98
CA ALA A 108 0.77 -12.88 11.39
C ALA A 108 1.56 -11.58 11.67
N HIS A 109 0.88 -10.47 12.03
CA HIS A 109 1.50 -9.16 12.28
C HIS A 109 0.99 -8.55 13.59
N PRO A 110 1.29 -9.18 14.75
CA PRO A 110 0.76 -8.75 16.05
C PRO A 110 1.24 -7.34 16.46
N ASP A 111 2.42 -6.92 16.02
CA ASP A 111 2.95 -5.58 16.24
C ASP A 111 2.10 -4.50 15.55
N GLN A 112 1.68 -4.76 14.30
CA GLN A 112 0.81 -3.88 13.54
C GLN A 112 -0.59 -3.82 14.13
N HIS A 113 -1.12 -4.96 14.58
CA HIS A 113 -2.40 -5.01 15.26
C HIS A 113 -2.37 -4.17 16.55
N ALA A 114 -1.32 -4.32 17.36
CA ALA A 114 -1.14 -3.53 18.58
C ALA A 114 -1.07 -2.01 18.30
N ARG A 115 -0.46 -1.59 17.19
CA ARG A 115 -0.46 -0.18 16.75
C ARG A 115 -1.88 0.31 16.42
N LEU A 116 -2.64 -0.45 15.64
CA LEU A 116 -4.04 -0.11 15.32
C LEU A 116 -4.90 0.06 16.57
N LEU A 117 -4.73 -0.83 17.57
CA LEU A 117 -5.50 -0.75 18.81
C LEU A 117 -5.17 0.51 19.64
N ARG A 118 -3.96 1.07 19.51
CA ARG A 118 -3.57 2.31 20.20
C ARG A 118 -4.16 3.56 19.57
N THR A 119 -4.47 3.55 18.27
CA THR A 119 -5.09 4.71 17.60
C THR A 119 -6.55 4.91 17.98
N LYS A 120 -7.16 3.94 18.68
CA LYS A 120 -8.58 3.95 19.08
C LYS A 120 -8.87 4.76 20.37
N ARG A 121 -7.87 5.46 20.93
CA ARG A 121 -7.96 6.17 22.21
C ARG A 121 -8.51 7.58 22.08
#